data_AF-A0A815E2P5-F1
#
_entry.id   AF-A0A815E2P5-F1
#
_cell.length_a   1.000
_cell.length_b   1.000
_cell.length_c   1.000
_cell.angle_alpha   90.00
_cell.angle_beta   90.00
_cell.angle_gamma   90.00
#
_symmetry.space_group_name_H-M   'P 1'
#
loop_
_entity.id
_entity.type
_entity.pdbx_description
1 polymer ?
#
loop_
_entity_poly.entity_id
_entity_poly.type
_entity_poly.pdbx_seq_one_letter_code
_entity_poly.pdbx_strand_id
1 'polypeptide(L)'
;MIHCQFKDLSDISWSDGLTVRSLSLRNLSVRGYSIHNFHLDPIFEYTPHLQRFAMNFDPYYFPYQDLSSDALSIKALDLRLDYACDSMQDLSKDLPNLSKLIVHMDESYIDGHEWKYSVTDYLPKLKVFWLWMTFDSSSKTDTERIVDKLLDTFRIDFWVEERKWFVRFAG
;
A
#
# COMPACT_ATOMS: atom_id res chain seq x y z
N MET A 1 18.18 0.42 13.55
CA MET A 1 17.33 0.93 12.46
C MET A 1 18.29 1.34 11.35
N ILE A 2 18.37 0.60 10.25
CA ILE A 2 19.26 0.98 9.14
C ILE A 2 18.51 2.05 8.35
N HIS A 3 18.92 3.32 8.54
CA HIS A 3 18.54 4.39 7.64
C HIS A 3 19.36 4.21 6.37
N CYS A 4 18.73 3.76 5.28
CA CYS A 4 19.30 4.01 3.96
C CYS A 4 19.20 5.53 3.73
N GLN A 5 20.33 6.23 3.87
CA GLN A 5 20.44 7.64 3.47
C GLN A 5 20.58 7.68 1.95
N PHE A 6 19.53 8.12 1.26
CA PHE A 6 19.60 8.42 -0.16
C PHE A 6 20.01 9.88 -0.31
N LYS A 7 21.14 10.12 -0.99
CA LYS A 7 21.55 11.47 -1.39
C LYS A 7 20.85 11.78 -2.70
N ASP A 8 19.91 12.72 -2.64
CA ASP A 8 19.19 13.30 -3.78
C ASP A 8 18.33 12.32 -4.59
N LEU A 9 17.02 12.39 -4.39
CA LEU A 9 16.03 11.47 -4.97
C LEU A 9 15.17 12.11 -6.07
N SER A 10 15.50 13.32 -6.53
CA SER A 10 14.70 14.01 -7.54
C SER A 10 14.86 13.45 -8.96
N ASP A 11 15.93 12.70 -9.24
CA ASP A 11 16.26 12.23 -10.61
C ASP A 11 16.71 10.76 -10.70
N ILE A 12 16.62 9.96 -9.63
CA ILE A 12 17.06 8.55 -9.66
C ILE A 12 15.87 7.66 -10.03
N SER A 13 15.91 7.06 -11.22
CA SER A 13 15.22 5.80 -11.50
C SER A 13 15.77 4.75 -10.53
N TRP A 14 14.99 4.36 -9.53
CA TRP A 14 15.45 3.44 -8.47
C TRP A 14 15.89 2.06 -9.01
N SER A 15 15.53 1.73 -10.25
CA SER A 15 16.07 0.58 -10.98
C SER A 15 17.60 0.62 -11.12
N ASP A 16 18.21 1.81 -11.19
CA ASP A 16 19.65 1.98 -11.42
C ASP A 16 20.45 2.27 -10.12
N GLY A 17 19.75 2.47 -8.99
CA GLY A 17 20.36 2.95 -7.74
C GLY A 17 20.82 1.88 -6.75
N LEU A 18 20.24 0.67 -6.81
CA LEU A 18 20.57 -0.41 -5.86
C LEU A 18 21.77 -1.21 -6.38
N THR A 19 22.95 -0.95 -5.82
CA THR A 19 24.19 -1.62 -6.23
C THR A 19 24.70 -2.66 -5.23
N VAL A 20 24.11 -2.71 -4.03
CA VAL A 20 24.55 -3.60 -2.95
C VAL A 20 23.37 -4.40 -2.42
N ARG A 21 23.46 -5.73 -2.54
CA ARG A 21 22.48 -6.66 -1.98
C ARG A 21 22.65 -6.75 -0.46
N SER A 22 21.60 -6.46 0.29
CA SER A 22 21.58 -6.55 1.75
C SER A 22 20.84 -7.78 2.23
N LEU A 23 21.59 -8.72 2.79
CA LEU A 23 21.03 -9.92 3.42
C LEU A 23 20.61 -9.69 4.89
N SER A 24 20.90 -8.52 5.45
CA SER A 24 20.59 -8.22 6.86
C SER A 24 19.41 -7.25 7.02
N LEU A 25 19.03 -6.53 5.96
CA LEU A 25 17.95 -5.56 6.03
C LEU A 25 16.61 -6.27 6.20
N ARG A 26 15.90 -5.91 7.27
CA ARG A 26 14.56 -6.45 7.57
C ARG A 26 13.46 -5.40 7.56
N ASN A 27 13.83 -4.13 7.65
CA ASN A 27 12.89 -3.01 7.69
C ASN A 27 13.45 -1.89 6.84
N LEU A 28 12.65 -1.40 5.90
CA LEU A 28 12.98 -0.27 5.04
C LEU A 28 11.79 0.67 5.02
N SER A 29 12.07 1.96 5.20
CA SER A 29 11.07 3.02 5.06
C SER A 29 11.67 4.15 4.26
N VAL A 30 10.97 4.54 3.21
CA VAL A 30 11.32 5.65 2.32
C VAL A 30 10.17 6.64 2.40
N ARG A 31 10.39 7.79 3.03
CA ARG A 31 9.36 8.79 3.29
C ARG A 31 9.86 10.16 2.88
N GLY A 32 8.93 11.04 2.49
CA GLY A 32 9.24 12.43 2.14
C GLY A 32 9.69 12.65 0.69
N TYR A 33 9.52 11.64 -0.17
CA TYR A 33 9.81 11.73 -1.60
C TYR A 33 8.64 11.13 -2.38
N SER A 34 8.15 11.85 -3.39
CA SER A 34 7.21 11.32 -4.39
C SER A 34 8.03 10.74 -5.52
N ILE A 35 8.14 9.41 -5.55
CA ILE A 35 8.97 8.73 -6.54
C ILE A 35 8.09 8.38 -7.75
N HIS A 36 8.52 8.86 -8.92
CA HIS A 36 7.89 8.58 -10.20
C HIS A 36 8.53 7.34 -10.83
N ASN A 37 7.76 6.50 -11.54
CA ASN A 37 8.24 5.31 -12.25
C ASN A 37 9.05 4.36 -11.35
N PHE A 38 8.52 4.08 -10.15
CA PHE A 38 9.18 3.22 -9.19
C PHE A 38 8.77 1.76 -9.35
N HIS A 39 9.75 0.85 -9.45
CA HIS A 39 9.53 -0.59 -9.46
C HIS A 39 9.92 -1.22 -8.12
N LEU A 40 9.06 -2.08 -7.58
CA LEU A 40 9.28 -2.74 -6.30
C LEU A 40 10.22 -3.95 -6.38
N ASP A 41 10.29 -4.62 -7.54
CA ASP A 41 11.07 -5.86 -7.70
C ASP A 41 12.55 -5.71 -7.33
N PRO A 42 13.25 -4.65 -7.78
CA PRO A 42 14.65 -4.47 -7.42
C PRO A 42 14.85 -4.33 -5.91
N ILE A 43 13.91 -3.72 -5.18
CA ILE A 43 14.01 -3.67 -3.71
C ILE A 43 14.00 -5.08 -3.14
N PHE A 44 13.05 -5.92 -3.55
CA PHE A 44 12.92 -7.26 -2.96
C PHE A 44 14.07 -8.19 -3.38
N GLU A 45 14.55 -8.09 -4.61
CA GLU A 45 15.73 -8.84 -5.09
C GLU A 45 17.00 -8.47 -4.29
N TYR A 46 17.22 -7.17 -4.07
CA TYR A 46 18.39 -6.66 -3.35
C TYR A 46 18.23 -6.76 -1.83
N THR A 47 17.03 -7.02 -1.32
CA THR A 47 16.75 -7.14 0.11
C THR A 47 15.87 -8.37 0.42
N PRO A 48 16.34 -9.59 0.12
CA PRO A 48 15.52 -10.82 0.14
C PRO A 48 15.03 -11.24 1.55
N HIS A 49 15.45 -10.54 2.59
CA HIS A 49 15.04 -10.77 3.97
C HIS A 49 14.25 -9.59 4.56
N LEU A 50 13.82 -8.68 3.70
CA LEU A 50 12.98 -7.55 4.05
C LEU A 50 11.62 -8.06 4.52
N GLN A 51 11.20 -7.65 5.71
CA GLN A 51 9.93 -8.06 6.31
C GLN A 51 8.95 -6.91 6.41
N ARG A 52 9.46 -5.68 6.45
CA ARG A 52 8.65 -4.46 6.53
C ARG A 52 9.12 -3.45 5.51
N PHE A 53 8.18 -2.98 4.71
CA PHE A 53 8.42 -1.95 3.71
C PHE A 53 7.40 -0.83 3.86
N ALA A 54 7.85 0.41 3.75
CA ALA A 54 7.01 1.60 3.83
C ALA A 54 7.46 2.63 2.80
N MET A 55 6.55 3.10 1.94
CA MET A 55 6.88 4.04 0.88
C MET A 55 5.68 4.93 0.48
N ASN A 56 5.99 6.16 0.05
CA ASN A 56 5.05 7.04 -0.63
C ASN A 56 5.23 6.88 -2.16
N PHE A 57 4.15 6.62 -2.88
CA PHE A 57 4.17 6.44 -4.34
C PHE A 57 3.52 7.64 -5.01
N ASP A 58 4.16 8.12 -6.08
CA ASP A 58 3.49 9.03 -7.00
C ASP A 58 2.52 8.21 -7.87
N PRO A 59 1.23 8.55 -7.87
CA PRO A 59 0.17 7.76 -8.46
C PRO A 59 0.09 7.75 -9.99
N TYR A 60 0.67 8.72 -10.69
CA TYR A 60 0.56 8.73 -12.17
C TYR A 60 1.32 7.56 -12.82
N TYR A 61 2.20 6.92 -12.05
CA TYR A 61 3.10 5.88 -12.53
C TYR A 61 3.36 4.85 -11.43
N PHE A 62 2.34 4.13 -10.97
CA PHE A 62 2.56 2.83 -10.33
C PHE A 62 2.51 1.72 -11.39
N PRO A 63 3.60 1.47 -12.15
CA PRO A 63 3.67 0.35 -13.07
C PRO A 63 3.83 -0.92 -12.23
N TYR A 64 2.72 -1.46 -11.75
CA TYR A 64 2.76 -2.79 -11.17
C TYR A 64 3.32 -3.76 -12.22
N GLN A 65 4.28 -4.54 -11.76
CA GLN A 65 4.83 -5.71 -12.42
C GLN A 65 4.83 -6.83 -11.38
N ASP A 66 4.70 -8.07 -11.84
CA ASP A 66 4.70 -9.22 -10.94
C ASP A 66 5.98 -9.26 -10.11
N LEU A 67 5.83 -9.22 -8.79
CA LEU A 67 6.92 -9.20 -7.86
C LEU A 67 7.68 -10.52 -7.84
N SER A 68 8.99 -10.41 -7.68
CA SER A 68 9.84 -11.60 -7.51
C SER A 68 9.43 -12.44 -6.28
N SER A 69 9.77 -13.73 -6.29
CA SER A 69 9.49 -14.63 -5.16
C SER A 69 10.14 -14.19 -3.83
N ASP A 70 11.15 -13.32 -3.86
CA ASP A 70 11.75 -12.73 -2.67
C ASP A 70 10.77 -11.80 -1.92
N ALA A 71 9.74 -11.27 -2.60
CA ALA A 71 8.66 -10.48 -2.00
C ALA A 71 7.82 -11.29 -0.99
N LEU A 72 7.85 -12.64 -1.05
CA LEU A 72 7.18 -13.51 -0.09
C LEU A 72 7.66 -13.32 1.36
N SER A 73 8.83 -12.69 1.56
CA SER A 73 9.36 -12.39 2.90
C SER A 73 8.65 -11.22 3.59
N ILE A 74 7.92 -10.38 2.83
CA ILE A 74 7.23 -9.21 3.33
C ILE A 74 6.03 -9.61 4.20
N LYS A 75 5.96 -8.99 5.38
CA LYS A 75 4.92 -9.22 6.39
C LYS A 75 4.18 -7.96 6.77
N ALA A 76 4.76 -6.79 6.54
CA ALA A 76 4.13 -5.50 6.76
C ALA A 76 4.42 -4.54 5.61
N LEU A 77 3.37 -3.91 5.13
CA LEU A 77 3.41 -2.93 4.05
C LEU A 77 2.68 -1.65 4.49
N ASP A 78 3.27 -0.51 4.22
CA ASP A 78 2.74 0.82 4.50
C ASP A 78 2.87 1.66 3.22
N LEU A 79 1.73 1.92 2.58
CA LEU A 79 1.64 2.61 1.30
C LEU A 79 0.95 3.95 1.50
N ARG A 80 1.48 4.98 0.83
CA ARG A 80 0.74 6.20 0.56
C ARG A 80 0.58 6.36 -0.95
N LEU A 81 -0.67 6.51 -1.39
CA LEU A 81 -1.10 6.55 -2.78
C LEU A 81 -1.87 7.86 -2.98
N ASP A 82 -1.44 8.71 -3.90
CA ASP A 82 -2.13 10.00 -4.11
C ASP A 82 -3.28 9.93 -5.15
N TYR A 83 -3.48 8.80 -5.85
CA TYR A 83 -4.68 8.47 -6.67
C TYR A 83 -4.99 6.97 -6.67
N ALA A 84 -6.12 6.59 -7.29
CA ALA A 84 -6.60 5.22 -7.37
C ALA A 84 -5.57 4.34 -8.09
N CYS A 85 -5.19 3.25 -7.43
CA CYS A 85 -4.26 2.28 -7.97
C CYS A 85 -5.04 1.02 -8.33
N ASP A 86 -5.40 0.90 -9.62
CA ASP A 86 -6.02 -0.32 -10.19
C ASP A 86 -5.18 -1.57 -9.89
N SER A 87 -3.88 -1.37 -9.66
CA SER A 87 -2.88 -2.38 -9.37
C SER A 87 -2.85 -2.88 -7.92
N MET A 88 -3.72 -2.38 -7.03
CA MET A 88 -3.75 -2.85 -5.64
C MET A 88 -4.15 -4.32 -5.50
N GLN A 89 -5.02 -4.81 -6.39
CA GLN A 89 -5.37 -6.23 -6.42
C GLN A 89 -4.17 -7.08 -6.81
N ASP A 90 -3.42 -6.65 -7.83
CA ASP A 90 -2.26 -7.40 -8.30
C ASP A 90 -1.13 -7.37 -7.26
N LEU A 91 -0.84 -6.22 -6.66
CA LEU A 91 0.09 -6.12 -5.52
C LEU A 91 -0.30 -7.04 -4.36
N SER A 92 -1.59 -7.24 -4.14
CA SER A 92 -2.07 -8.15 -3.10
C SER A 92 -1.79 -9.62 -3.44
N LYS A 93 -1.88 -10.01 -4.73
CA LYS A 93 -1.58 -11.39 -5.18
C LYS A 93 -0.15 -11.80 -4.89
N ASP A 94 0.77 -10.85 -5.03
CA ASP A 94 2.21 -11.10 -4.86
C ASP A 94 2.69 -11.13 -3.41
N LEU A 95 1.85 -10.65 -2.49
CA LEU A 95 2.19 -10.54 -1.07
C LEU A 95 1.29 -11.44 -0.20
N PRO A 96 1.15 -12.75 -0.48
CA PRO A 96 0.22 -13.64 0.24
C PRO A 96 0.60 -13.85 1.71
N ASN A 97 1.83 -13.49 2.09
CA ASN A 97 2.33 -13.58 3.46
C ASN A 97 2.11 -12.31 4.29
N LEU A 98 1.50 -11.28 3.69
CA LEU A 98 1.28 -10.01 4.35
C LEU A 98 0.36 -10.17 5.56
N SER A 99 0.85 -9.74 6.72
CA SER A 99 0.12 -9.80 7.99
C SER A 99 -0.37 -8.42 8.45
N LYS A 100 0.22 -7.36 7.90
CA LYS A 100 -0.14 -5.97 8.17
C LYS A 100 -0.11 -5.16 6.88
N LEU A 101 -1.20 -4.46 6.59
CA LEU A 101 -1.31 -3.51 5.49
C LEU A 101 -1.82 -2.19 6.04
N ILE A 102 -1.09 -1.11 5.75
CA ILE A 102 -1.52 0.26 5.96
C ILE A 102 -1.58 0.90 4.57
N VAL A 103 -2.71 1.52 4.25
CA VAL A 103 -2.88 2.28 3.01
C VAL A 103 -3.43 3.65 3.35
N HIS A 104 -2.71 4.67 2.90
CA HIS A 104 -3.15 6.05 2.86
C HIS A 104 -3.49 6.37 1.41
N MET A 105 -4.74 6.71 1.14
CA MET A 105 -5.22 7.12 -0.18
C MET A 105 -5.63 8.58 -0.13
N ASP A 106 -4.98 9.40 -0.93
CA ASP A 106 -5.38 10.77 -1.16
C ASP A 106 -6.15 10.85 -2.49
N GLU A 107 -7.15 11.73 -2.57
CA GLU A 107 -7.95 12.06 -3.78
C GLU A 107 -8.62 10.87 -4.51
N SER A 108 -8.69 9.70 -3.87
CA SER A 108 -9.17 8.45 -4.47
C SER A 108 -9.68 7.47 -3.41
N TYR A 109 -10.43 6.45 -3.87
CA TYR A 109 -10.98 5.44 -2.98
C TYR A 109 -11.14 4.10 -3.67
N ILE A 110 -10.98 3.03 -2.89
CA ILE A 110 -11.38 1.65 -3.21
C ILE A 110 -12.46 1.30 -2.20
N ASP A 111 -13.57 0.73 -2.69
CA ASP A 111 -14.69 0.42 -1.81
C ASP A 111 -14.48 -0.84 -0.96
N GLY A 112 -15.35 -1.04 0.02
CA GLY A 112 -15.30 -2.17 0.94
C GLY A 112 -15.58 -3.52 0.27
N HIS A 113 -16.18 -3.56 -0.92
CA HIS A 113 -16.36 -4.81 -1.66
C HIS A 113 -15.06 -5.21 -2.38
N GLU A 114 -14.39 -4.26 -3.02
CA GLU A 114 -13.10 -4.47 -3.68
C GLU A 114 -11.99 -4.83 -2.68
N TRP A 115 -11.97 -4.15 -1.54
CA TRP A 115 -11.08 -4.52 -0.44
C TRP A 115 -11.40 -5.90 0.12
N LYS A 116 -12.69 -6.25 0.27
CA LYS A 116 -13.09 -7.58 0.74
C LYS A 116 -12.58 -8.67 -0.19
N TYR A 117 -12.73 -8.46 -1.50
CA TYR A 117 -12.22 -9.37 -2.53
C TYR A 117 -10.71 -9.60 -2.35
N SER A 118 -9.93 -8.51 -2.32
CA SER A 118 -8.47 -8.56 -2.17
C SER A 118 -8.03 -9.25 -0.88
N VAL A 119 -8.70 -8.94 0.24
CA VAL A 119 -8.37 -9.51 1.56
C VAL A 119 -8.72 -10.99 1.66
N THR A 120 -9.81 -11.41 1.02
CA THR A 120 -10.29 -12.80 1.07
C THR A 120 -9.44 -13.69 0.17
N ASP A 121 -9.19 -13.25 -1.07
CA ASP A 121 -8.62 -14.11 -2.09
C ASP A 121 -7.09 -14.06 -2.11
N TYR A 122 -6.49 -12.91 -1.79
CA TYR A 122 -5.06 -12.69 -1.96
C TYR A 122 -4.28 -12.48 -0.67
N LEU A 123 -4.93 -11.99 0.40
CA LEU A 123 -4.24 -11.70 1.67
C LEU A 123 -4.75 -12.57 2.84
N PRO A 124 -4.69 -13.90 2.75
CA PRO A 124 -5.29 -14.80 3.75
C PRO A 124 -4.63 -14.68 5.14
N LYS A 125 -3.41 -14.15 5.23
CA LYS A 125 -2.67 -13.97 6.49
C LYS A 125 -2.83 -12.58 7.10
N LEU A 126 -3.62 -11.70 6.49
CA LEU A 126 -3.79 -10.32 6.94
C LEU A 126 -4.52 -10.28 8.30
N LYS A 127 -3.86 -9.69 9.29
CA LYS A 127 -4.36 -9.53 10.66
C LYS A 127 -4.65 -8.08 11.01
N VAL A 128 -3.88 -7.17 10.43
CA VAL A 128 -4.00 -5.73 10.65
C VAL A 128 -4.19 -5.05 9.31
N PHE A 129 -5.31 -4.35 9.16
CA PHE A 129 -5.62 -3.54 8.00
C PHE A 129 -6.02 -2.14 8.45
N TRP A 130 -5.26 -1.13 8.04
CA TRP A 130 -5.58 0.27 8.27
C TRP A 130 -5.73 0.96 6.91
N LEU A 131 -6.88 1.56 6.70
CA LEU A 131 -7.21 2.30 5.48
C LEU A 131 -7.58 3.72 5.86
N TRP A 132 -6.82 4.69 5.36
CA TRP A 132 -7.06 6.11 5.55
C TRP A 132 -7.33 6.70 4.18
N MET A 133 -8.47 7.36 4.00
CA MET A 133 -8.87 7.96 2.73
C MET A 133 -9.15 9.44 2.95
N THR A 134 -8.58 10.29 2.12
CA THR A 134 -8.87 11.73 2.08
C THR A 134 -9.52 12.10 0.76
N PHE A 135 -10.47 13.02 0.81
CA PHE A 135 -11.24 13.48 -0.34
C PHE A 135 -11.07 14.98 -0.46
N ASP A 136 -10.50 15.44 -1.58
CA ASP A 136 -10.61 16.84 -1.95
C ASP A 136 -11.80 17.00 -2.91
N SER A 137 -12.75 17.83 -2.52
CA SER A 137 -13.96 18.08 -3.32
C SER A 137 -14.35 19.53 -3.14
N SER A 138 -14.65 20.17 -4.27
CA SER A 138 -15.09 21.56 -4.34
C SER A 138 -16.48 21.79 -3.73
N SER A 139 -17.22 20.74 -3.38
CA SER A 139 -18.58 20.79 -2.82
C SER A 139 -18.71 19.86 -1.61
N LYS A 140 -18.93 20.44 -0.42
CA LYS A 140 -19.10 19.68 0.85
C LYS A 140 -20.25 18.67 0.80
N THR A 141 -21.37 19.05 0.19
CA THR A 141 -22.57 18.20 0.11
C THR A 141 -22.33 16.95 -0.73
N ASP A 142 -21.53 17.06 -1.79
CA ASP A 142 -21.17 15.91 -2.62
C ASP A 142 -20.19 14.98 -1.91
N THR A 143 -19.27 15.54 -1.11
CA THR A 143 -18.34 14.77 -0.27
C THR A 143 -19.08 13.90 0.74
N GLU A 144 -20.00 14.48 1.52
CA GLU A 144 -20.73 13.75 2.55
C GLU A 144 -21.50 12.56 1.97
N ARG A 145 -22.18 12.77 0.84
CA ARG A 145 -22.93 11.70 0.17
C ARG A 145 -22.02 10.59 -0.38
N ILE A 146 -20.85 10.93 -0.91
CA ILE A 146 -19.87 9.94 -1.39
C ILE A 146 -19.31 9.14 -0.21
N VAL A 147 -18.94 9.83 0.87
CA VAL A 147 -18.44 9.22 2.10
C VAL A 147 -19.46 8.27 2.70
N ASP A 148 -20.73 8.67 2.83
CA ASP A 148 -21.77 7.80 3.39
C ASP A 148 -21.94 6.51 2.57
N LYS A 149 -22.03 6.64 1.24
CA LYS A 149 -22.11 5.48 0.35
C LYS A 149 -20.89 4.57 0.48
N LEU A 150 -19.70 5.15 0.56
CA LEU A 150 -18.46 4.40 0.73
C LEU A 150 -18.44 3.67 2.08
N LEU A 151 -18.80 4.35 3.16
CA LEU A 151 -18.86 3.76 4.50
C LEU A 151 -19.82 2.57 4.56
N ASP A 152 -20.95 2.64 3.86
CA ASP A 152 -21.92 1.53 3.80
C ASP A 152 -21.31 0.27 3.19
N THR A 153 -20.37 0.39 2.24
CA THR A 153 -19.64 -0.78 1.69
C THR A 153 -18.70 -1.44 2.71
N PHE A 154 -18.29 -0.71 3.75
CA PHE A 154 -17.47 -1.22 4.86
C PHE A 154 -18.30 -1.68 6.07
N ARG A 155 -19.63 -1.58 6.02
CA ARG A 155 -20.53 -1.99 7.13
C ARG A 155 -21.14 -3.38 6.97
N ILE A 156 -20.75 -4.12 5.94
CA ILE A 156 -21.20 -5.51 5.76
C ILE A 156 -20.58 -6.46 6.78
N ASP A 157 -21.24 -7.61 7.02
CA ASP A 157 -20.85 -8.63 8.01
C ASP A 157 -19.38 -9.03 7.95
N PHE A 158 -18.80 -9.08 6.75
CA PHE A 158 -17.38 -9.36 6.57
C PHE A 158 -16.47 -8.44 7.40
N TRP A 159 -16.72 -7.13 7.38
CA TRP A 159 -15.87 -6.16 8.07
C TRP A 159 -16.18 -6.14 9.58
N VAL A 160 -17.45 -6.16 9.93
CA VAL A 160 -17.93 -5.93 11.30
C VAL A 160 -17.90 -7.20 12.16
N GLU A 161 -18.40 -8.31 11.63
CA GLU A 161 -18.60 -9.55 12.40
C GLU A 161 -17.44 -10.55 12.19
N GLU A 162 -17.06 -10.80 10.93
CA GLU A 162 -16.03 -11.78 10.61
C GLU A 162 -14.62 -11.25 10.95
N ARG A 163 -14.29 -10.05 10.48
CA ARG A 163 -12.97 -9.43 10.69
C ARG A 163 -12.88 -8.61 11.98
N LYS A 164 -14.01 -8.14 12.51
CA LYS A 164 -14.08 -7.26 13.69
C LYS A 164 -13.21 -6.01 13.54
N TRP A 165 -13.12 -5.50 12.32
CA TRP A 165 -12.37 -4.31 12.01
C TRP A 165 -13.26 -3.08 12.14
N PHE A 166 -12.78 -2.10 12.91
CA PHE A 166 -13.54 -0.89 13.19
C PHE A 166 -13.42 0.08 12.02
N VAL A 167 -14.55 0.61 11.56
CA VAL A 167 -14.63 1.60 10.47
C VAL A 167 -15.00 2.96 11.06
N ARG A 168 -14.10 3.95 10.94
CA ARG A 168 -14.23 5.28 11.55
C ARG A 168 -14.00 6.34 10.48
N PHE A 169 -14.91 7.31 10.37
CA PHE A 169 -14.66 8.53 9.59
C PHE A 169 -14.05 9.59 10.51
N ALA A 170 -13.02 10.29 10.02
CA ALA A 170 -12.46 11.46 10.67
C ALA A 170 -12.66 12.63 9.72
N GLY A 171 -13.52 13.57 10.13
CA GLY A 171 -13.81 14.81 9.38
C GLY A 171 -12.85 15.94 9.73
#